data_AF-A0A9X2W617-F1
#
_entry.id   AF-A0A9X2W617-F1
#
_cell.length_a   1.000
_cell.length_b   1.000
_cell.length_c   1.000
_cell.angle_alpha   90.00
_cell.angle_beta   90.00
_cell.angle_gamma   90.00
#
_symmetry.space_group_name_H-M   'P 1'
#
loop_
_entity.id
_entity.type
_entity.pdbx_description
1 polymer ?
#
loop_
_entity_poly.entity_id
_entity_poly.type
_entity_poly.pdbx_seq_one_letter_code
_entity_poly.pdbx_strand_id
1 'polypeptide(L)' 'MSLSTLDRKVRNGTLPKPKKLGEKITAFDAVEINQWLEERRQSA' A
#
# COMPACT_ATOMS: atom_id res chain seq x y z
N MET A 1 -8.74 9.59 -0.77
CA MET A 1 -8.64 8.32 -0.01
C MET A 1 -8.16 8.66 1.39
N SER A 2 -8.87 8.27 2.45
CA SER A 2 -8.52 8.67 3.82
C SER A 2 -7.50 7.71 4.44
N LEU A 3 -6.72 8.18 5.44
CA LEU A 3 -5.75 7.36 6.19
C LEU A 3 -6.39 6.08 6.75
N SER A 4 -7.61 6.18 7.29
CA SER A 4 -8.36 5.05 7.84
C SER A 4 -8.73 4.00 6.79
N THR A 5 -8.97 4.43 5.54
CA THR A 5 -9.23 3.52 4.42
C THR A 5 -7.95 2.81 4.00
N LEU A 6 -6.81 3.50 4.03
CA LEU A 6 -5.50 2.91 3.74
C LEU A 6 -5.12 1.87 4.81
N ASP A 7 -5.25 2.22 6.09
CA ASP A 7 -4.94 1.33 7.22
C ASP A 7 -5.77 0.04 7.16
N ARG A 8 -7.07 0.16 6.86
CA ARG A 8 -7.95 -1.01 6.66
C ARG A 8 -7.49 -1.90 5.51
N LYS A 9 -7.01 -1.33 4.40
CA LYS A 9 -6.52 -2.09 3.25
C LYS A 9 -5.20 -2.81 3.55
N VAL A 10 -4.30 -2.17 4.30
CA VAL A 10 -3.06 -2.78 4.81
C VAL A 10 -3.40 -3.95 5.74
N ARG A 11 -4.32 -3.75 6.70
CA ARG A 11 -4.75 -4.82 7.63
C ARG A 11 -5.43 -5.99 6.93
N ASN A 12 -6.24 -5.72 5.91
CA ASN A 12 -6.90 -6.75 5.12
C ASN A 12 -5.94 -7.50 4.17
N GLY A 13 -4.64 -7.16 4.14
CA GLY A 13 -3.65 -7.79 3.27
C GLY A 13 -3.82 -7.46 1.79
N THR A 14 -4.72 -6.54 1.46
CA THR A 14 -5.03 -6.15 0.07
C THR A 14 -4.13 -5.04 -0.45
N LEU A 15 -3.12 -4.62 0.31
CA LEU A 15 -2.15 -3.58 -0.03
C LEU A 15 -0.79 -4.00 0.56
N PRO A 16 0.34 -3.82 -0.16
CA PRO A 16 1.67 -4.14 0.37
C PRO A 16 1.93 -3.45 1.71
N LYS A 17 2.69 -4.11 2.59
CA LYS A 17 2.96 -3.59 3.93
C LYS A 17 3.88 -2.36 3.84
N PRO A 18 3.52 -1.23 4.46
CA PRO A 18 4.41 -0.09 4.50
C PRO A 18 5.64 -0.40 5.34
N LYS A 19 6.82 -0.02 4.84
CA LYS A 19 8.09 -0.03 5.59
C LYS A 19 8.20 1.25 6.40
N LYS A 20 8.66 1.13 7.64
CA LYS A 20 8.91 2.28 8.50
C LYS A 20 10.25 2.92 8.11
N LEU A 21 10.22 4.16 7.64
CA LEU A 21 11.41 4.91 7.24
C LEU A 21 11.89 5.85 8.36
N GLY A 22 10.99 6.25 9.26
CA GLY A 22 11.29 7.10 10.41
C GLY A 22 10.21 7.06 11.48
N GLU A 23 10.32 7.92 12.49
CA GLU A 23 9.48 7.90 13.68
C GLU A 23 7.98 8.07 13.36
N LYS A 24 7.66 8.91 12.36
CA LYS A 24 6.30 9.17 11.87
C LYS A 24 6.15 9.01 10.35
N ILE A 25 7.15 8.40 9.71
CA ILE A 25 7.19 8.25 8.25
C ILE A 25 7.19 6.77 7.91
N THR A 26 6.16 6.37 7.19
CA THR A 26 6.04 5.05 6.58
C THR A 26 5.96 5.22 5.07
N ALA A 27 6.73 4.40 4.36
CA ALA A 27 6.80 4.42 2.90
C ALA A 27 6.49 3.03 2.35
N PHE A 28 5.93 2.97 1.16
CA PHE A 28 5.75 1.71 0.44
C PHE A 28 6.98 1.47 -0.44
N ASP A 29 7.31 0.20 -0.61
CA ASP A 29 8.31 -0.18 -1.61
C ASP A 29 7.75 0.18 -3.00
N ALA A 30 8.54 0.93 -3.77
CA ALA A 30 8.10 1.44 -5.06
C ALA A 30 7.82 0.31 -6.05
N VAL A 31 8.55 -0.80 -5.97
CA VAL A 31 8.36 -1.93 -6.87
C VAL A 31 7.07 -2.68 -6.51
N GLU A 32 6.89 -3.02 -5.24
CA GLU A 32 5.71 -3.76 -4.77
C GLU A 32 4.41 -2.97 -4.99
N ILE A 33 4.40 -1.66 -4.73
CA ILE A 33 3.20 -0.86 -4.91
C ILE A 33 2.85 -0.66 -6.39
N ASN A 34 3.85 -0.55 -7.28
CA ASN A 34 3.60 -0.44 -8.71
C ASN A 34 3.03 -1.75 -9.27
N GLN A 35 3.64 -2.89 -8.94
CA GLN A 35 3.12 -4.20 -9.35
C GLN A 35 1.68 -4.39 -8.89
N TRP A 36 1.39 -4.08 -7.62
CA TRP A 36 0.03 -4.15 -7.08
C TRP A 36 -0.96 -3.20 -7.78
N LEU A 37 -0.53 -2.01 -8.16
CA LEU A 37 -1.35 -1.07 -8.94
C LEU A 37 -1.61 -1.60 -10.35
N GLU A 38 -0.61 -2.22 -10.99
CA GLU A 38 -0.70 -2.81 -12.32
C GLU A 38 -1.66 -4.01 -12.35
N GLU A 39 -1.56 -4.92 -11.38
CA GLU A 39 -2.49 -6.05 -11.21
C GLU A 39 -3.94 -5.56 -11.15
N ARG A 40 -4.19 -4.45 -10.44
CA ARG A 40 -5.54 -3.86 -10.34
C ARG A 40 -5.98 -3.13 -11.59
N ARG A 41 -5.07 -2.49 -12.33
CA ARG A 41 -5.40 -1.86 -13.62
C ARG A 41 -5.74 -2.89 -14.68
N GLN A 42 -5.12 -4.06 -14.64
CA GLN A 42 -5.41 -5.16 -15.58
C GLN A 42 -6.64 -5.98 -15.19
N SER A 43 -7.06 -5.93 -13.92
CA SER A 43 -8.28 -6.59 -13.42
C SER A 43 -9.56 -5.75 -13.57
N ALA A 44 -9.51 -4.62 -14.30
CA ALA A 44 -10.60 -3.67 -14.48
C ALA A 44 -11.23 -3.76 -15.87
#